data_AF-A0A9X1ZTP5-F1
#
_entry.id   AF-A0A9X1ZTP5-F1
#
_cell.length_a   1.000
_cell.length_b   1.000
_cell.length_c   1.000
_cell.angle_alpha   90.00
_cell.angle_beta   90.00
_cell.angle_gamma   90.00
#
_symmetry.space_group_name_H-M   'P 1'
#
loop_
_entity.id
_entity.type
_entity.pdbx_description
1 polymer ?
#
loop_
_entity_poly.entity_id
_entity_poly.type
_entity_poly.pdbx_seq_one_letter_code
_entity_poly.pdbx_strand_id
1 'polypeptide(L)'
;MGKNILDTKNSNNYEYVTNHLEIHVLGGIKLNKLDSLRVTLSINKTKNHNKLRHNIDLYNDNQVEKLVRKTAERIEIGTSIVRRTLQELTNELETYRLSQLDQEDENEFTIRELTKKELRAAGAFLKKGNLLEATNDLIGNSGVIGEETNRLLMYIIFTSRKSANPLHCISLGSSGTGKTHLQSKVAELIPEHDIVDMTVLSENAFYYFNRTELQHKLILIEDMDGAENALYPLRELQSKRSITKRVSHKDRNGNTKTIKLTVEGPVCVAGCTTQESIYEDNSNRSFLLYIDESHEQDEKIMQYQRKLSAGNVNIDEEIKAKRQLQNVQHLLKKIRVVNPFAEHLQLPKSVFKPRRTNAHYLQFIEAVTFYKQYQRERKYDETTGEEYIETTIEDIKEANQLLKEVLLRKSDMVSGACRNYLEKLKAYLKERDSLPPSGEVPKAMGAFTNAEIRRNLRIKGTTLRRYHTQLIADNYIKKTTNNKYKGYIYEIVSYEEYTELQEQINNALENCITTMEVSQ
;
A
#
# COMPACT_ATOMS: atom_id res chain seq x y z
N MET A 1 -18.12 -50.08 -24.86
CA MET A 1 -16.98 -49.41 -25.54
C MET A 1 -16.29 -48.54 -24.50
N GLY A 2 -15.00 -48.77 -24.24
CA GLY A 2 -14.27 -48.02 -23.21
C GLY A 2 -14.21 -46.53 -23.55
N LYS A 3 -14.36 -45.68 -22.54
CA LYS A 3 -14.18 -44.22 -22.66
C LYS A 3 -12.71 -43.98 -23.02
N ASN A 4 -12.42 -43.26 -24.10
CA ASN A 4 -11.08 -42.74 -24.35
C ASN A 4 -10.80 -41.71 -23.24
N ILE A 5 -9.72 -41.85 -22.48
CA ILE A 5 -9.41 -40.98 -21.34
C ILE A 5 -8.08 -40.27 -21.63
N LEU A 6 -8.07 -38.94 -21.49
CA LEU A 6 -6.85 -38.14 -21.45
C LEU A 6 -6.22 -38.26 -20.06
N ASP A 7 -4.99 -38.78 -19.96
CA ASP A 7 -4.20 -38.79 -18.73
C ASP A 7 -3.29 -37.55 -18.68
N THR A 8 -3.52 -36.69 -17.70
CA THR A 8 -2.77 -35.44 -17.49
C THR A 8 -1.87 -35.47 -16.25
N LYS A 9 -1.67 -36.63 -15.61
CA LYS A 9 -0.86 -36.75 -14.37
C LYS A 9 0.57 -36.24 -14.53
N ASN A 10 1.15 -36.39 -15.72
CA ASN A 10 2.48 -35.84 -16.04
C ASN A 10 2.34 -34.51 -16.78
N SER A 11 2.69 -33.40 -16.10
CA SER A 11 2.60 -32.05 -16.65
C SER A 11 3.43 -31.83 -17.94
N ASN A 12 4.46 -32.65 -18.15
CA ASN A 12 5.33 -32.56 -19.33
C ASN A 12 4.93 -33.52 -20.46
N ASN A 13 3.94 -34.41 -20.25
CA ASN A 13 3.54 -35.41 -21.22
C ASN A 13 2.10 -35.88 -20.96
N TYR A 14 1.11 -35.31 -21.67
CA TYR A 14 -0.27 -35.81 -21.59
C TYR A 14 -0.48 -36.96 -22.55
N GLU A 15 -1.20 -37.99 -22.11
CA GLU A 15 -1.38 -39.22 -22.89
C GLU A 15 -2.86 -39.40 -23.24
N TYR A 16 -3.14 -39.63 -24.53
CA TYR A 16 -4.48 -39.90 -25.03
C TYR A 16 -4.46 -41.16 -25.87
N VAL A 17 -5.03 -42.22 -25.32
CA VAL A 17 -5.02 -43.55 -25.94
C VAL A 17 -6.42 -43.91 -26.41
N THR A 18 -6.52 -44.29 -27.67
CA THR A 18 -7.72 -44.83 -28.30
C THR A 18 -7.48 -46.26 -28.77
N ASN A 19 -8.50 -46.93 -29.30
CA ASN A 19 -8.35 -48.28 -29.87
C ASN A 19 -7.32 -48.35 -31.02
N HIS A 20 -7.09 -47.23 -31.73
CA HIS A 20 -6.30 -47.22 -32.96
C HIS A 20 -5.03 -46.35 -32.89
N LEU A 21 -5.03 -45.32 -32.05
CA LEU A 21 -3.94 -44.35 -31.92
C LEU A 21 -3.59 -44.09 -30.46
N GLU A 22 -2.29 -43.97 -30.21
CA GLU A 22 -1.71 -43.46 -28.98
C GLU A 22 -1.10 -42.09 -29.30
N ILE A 23 -1.58 -41.05 -28.62
CA ILE A 23 -1.16 -39.67 -28.84
C ILE A 23 -0.57 -39.11 -27.54
N HIS A 24 0.63 -38.55 -27.64
CA HIS A 24 1.27 -37.83 -26.54
C HIS A 24 1.37 -36.34 -26.86
N VAL A 25 0.97 -35.49 -25.91
CA VAL A 25 1.15 -34.04 -25.95
C VAL A 25 2.41 -33.69 -25.17
N LEU A 26 3.50 -33.45 -25.90
CA LEU A 26 4.82 -33.19 -25.34
C LEU A 26 4.94 -31.74 -24.88
N GLY A 27 5.37 -31.54 -23.63
CA GLY A 27 5.52 -30.22 -23.02
C GLY A 27 4.23 -29.58 -22.52
N GLY A 28 3.14 -30.36 -22.43
CA GLY A 28 1.84 -29.91 -21.94
C GLY A 28 1.16 -28.88 -22.85
N ILE A 29 0.28 -28.06 -22.27
CA ILE A 29 -0.42 -26.97 -22.96
C ILE A 29 -0.19 -25.64 -22.24
N LYS A 30 -0.25 -24.53 -22.99
CA LYS A 30 -0.25 -23.19 -22.39
C LYS A 30 -1.65 -22.84 -21.91
N LEU A 31 -1.79 -22.37 -20.68
CA LEU A 31 -3.10 -22.00 -20.10
C LEU A 31 -3.53 -20.57 -20.50
N ASN A 32 -2.59 -19.62 -20.52
CA ASN A 32 -2.85 -18.18 -20.55
C ASN A 32 -3.34 -17.60 -21.91
N LYS A 33 -3.24 -18.35 -23.02
CA LYS A 33 -3.49 -17.85 -24.39
C LYS A 33 -4.65 -18.56 -25.10
N LEU A 34 -5.89 -18.21 -24.78
CA LEU A 34 -7.10 -19.00 -25.15
C LEU A 34 -7.49 -18.96 -26.64
N ASP A 35 -6.90 -18.07 -27.42
CA ASP A 35 -7.12 -17.92 -28.87
C ASP A 35 -6.34 -18.94 -29.72
N SER A 36 -5.45 -19.73 -29.12
CA SER A 36 -4.68 -20.77 -29.82
C SER A 36 -4.43 -21.99 -28.93
N LEU A 37 -4.29 -23.17 -29.55
CA LEU A 37 -3.95 -24.41 -28.86
C LEU A 37 -2.73 -25.06 -29.54
N ARG A 38 -1.58 -24.40 -29.36
CA ARG A 38 -0.30 -24.86 -29.90
C ARG A 38 0.28 -25.97 -29.05
N VAL A 39 0.48 -27.12 -29.67
CA VAL A 39 0.97 -28.35 -29.03
C VAL A 39 1.98 -29.07 -29.91
N THR A 40 2.84 -29.86 -29.27
CA THR A 40 3.68 -30.82 -29.99
C THR A 40 3.11 -32.21 -29.76
N LEU A 41 2.58 -32.83 -30.82
CA LEU A 41 1.99 -34.16 -30.77
C LEU A 41 3.01 -35.23 -31.19
N SER A 42 3.04 -36.34 -30.46
CA SER A 42 3.64 -37.61 -30.90
C SER A 42 2.54 -38.63 -31.09
N ILE A 43 2.30 -39.06 -32.33
CA ILE A 43 1.19 -39.94 -32.72
C ILE A 43 1.76 -41.29 -33.15
N ASN A 44 1.29 -42.37 -32.54
CA ASN A 44 1.68 -43.75 -32.82
C ASN A 44 0.43 -44.60 -33.08
N LYS A 45 0.56 -45.67 -33.88
CA LYS A 45 -0.46 -46.72 -33.94
C LYS A 45 -0.35 -47.59 -32.69
N THR A 46 -1.48 -47.99 -32.13
CA THR A 46 -1.48 -48.99 -31.05
C THR A 46 -0.78 -50.28 -31.54
N LYS A 47 0.23 -50.73 -30.79
CA LYS A 47 1.04 -51.94 -31.07
C LYS A 47 2.02 -51.86 -32.26
N ASN A 48 2.32 -50.66 -32.79
CA ASN A 48 3.33 -50.48 -33.84
C ASN A 48 4.33 -49.38 -33.49
N HIS A 49 5.55 -49.41 -34.06
CA HIS A 49 6.65 -48.49 -33.69
C HIS A 49 6.75 -47.23 -34.56
N ASN A 50 5.86 -47.03 -35.53
CA ASN A 50 5.87 -45.84 -36.38
C ASN A 50 5.35 -44.61 -35.62
N LYS A 51 6.28 -43.73 -35.22
CA LYS A 51 5.99 -42.49 -34.49
C LYS A 51 6.04 -41.28 -35.41
N LEU A 52 4.96 -40.49 -35.44
CA LEU A 52 4.92 -39.19 -36.11
C LEU A 52 4.96 -38.08 -35.07
N ARG A 53 5.95 -37.17 -35.16
CA ARG A 53 6.00 -35.97 -34.32
C ARG A 53 5.67 -34.73 -35.14
N HIS A 54 4.80 -33.87 -34.62
CA HIS A 54 4.40 -32.63 -35.29
C HIS A 54 4.05 -31.53 -34.30
N ASN A 55 4.54 -30.31 -34.54
CA ASN A 55 4.07 -29.10 -33.85
C ASN A 55 2.89 -28.51 -34.63
N ILE A 56 1.77 -28.26 -33.97
CA ILE A 56 0.53 -27.82 -34.61
C ILE A 56 -0.26 -26.89 -33.68
N ASP A 57 -1.01 -25.97 -34.26
CA ASP A 57 -2.12 -25.30 -33.58
C ASP A 57 -3.43 -26.06 -33.85
N LEU A 58 -3.98 -26.72 -32.83
CA LEU A 58 -5.18 -27.56 -32.96
C LEU A 58 -6.44 -26.76 -33.34
N TYR A 59 -6.44 -25.44 -33.19
CA TYR A 59 -7.54 -24.58 -33.65
C TYR A 59 -7.42 -24.16 -35.12
N ASN A 60 -6.31 -24.49 -35.79
CA ASN A 60 -6.10 -24.17 -37.19
C ASN A 60 -6.49 -25.35 -38.09
N ASP A 61 -7.70 -25.31 -38.65
CA ASP A 61 -8.26 -26.37 -39.50
C ASP A 61 -7.34 -26.78 -40.67
N ASN A 62 -6.71 -25.81 -41.33
CA ASN A 62 -5.76 -26.09 -42.42
C ASN A 62 -4.54 -26.89 -41.97
N GLN A 63 -4.04 -26.65 -40.76
CA GLN A 63 -2.94 -27.44 -40.20
C GLN A 63 -3.42 -28.82 -39.76
N VAL A 64 -4.60 -28.90 -39.15
CA VAL A 64 -5.20 -30.16 -38.68
C VAL A 64 -5.46 -31.08 -39.85
N GLU A 65 -6.01 -30.57 -40.95
CA GLU A 65 -6.29 -31.36 -42.14
C GLU A 65 -5.01 -31.91 -42.80
N LYS A 66 -3.95 -31.09 -42.85
CA LYS A 66 -2.63 -31.55 -43.32
C LYS A 66 -2.07 -32.65 -42.41
N LEU A 67 -2.22 -32.52 -41.09
CA LEU A 67 -1.79 -33.52 -40.13
C LEU A 67 -2.60 -34.81 -40.27
N VAL A 68 -3.92 -34.73 -40.46
CA VAL A 68 -4.81 -35.88 -40.68
C VAL A 68 -4.35 -36.71 -41.87
N ARG A 69 -4.10 -36.07 -43.02
CA ARG A 69 -3.62 -36.75 -44.24
C ARG A 69 -2.25 -37.39 -44.02
N LYS A 70 -1.30 -36.64 -43.47
CA LYS A 70 0.07 -37.12 -43.20
C LYS A 70 0.10 -38.28 -42.23
N THR A 71 -0.77 -38.27 -41.22
CA THR A 71 -0.91 -39.33 -40.23
C THR A 71 -1.56 -40.56 -40.85
N ALA A 72 -2.65 -40.38 -41.61
CA ALA A 72 -3.34 -41.46 -42.30
C ALA A 72 -2.41 -42.22 -43.26
N GLU A 73 -1.60 -41.48 -44.03
CA GLU A 73 -0.62 -42.05 -44.96
C GLU A 73 0.51 -42.80 -44.23
N ARG A 74 1.15 -42.18 -43.23
CA ARG A 74 2.34 -42.76 -42.58
C ARG A 74 2.03 -43.85 -41.56
N ILE A 75 0.86 -43.80 -40.96
CA ILE A 75 0.42 -44.73 -39.90
C ILE A 75 -0.53 -45.79 -40.48
N GLU A 76 -0.87 -45.68 -41.77
CA GLU A 76 -1.76 -46.60 -42.50
C GLU A 76 -3.09 -46.78 -41.76
N ILE A 77 -3.79 -45.67 -41.59
CA ILE A 77 -5.07 -45.60 -40.87
C ILE A 77 -6.02 -44.67 -41.62
N GLY A 78 -7.34 -44.95 -41.55
CA GLY A 78 -8.34 -44.14 -42.23
C GLY A 78 -8.34 -42.68 -41.74
N THR A 79 -8.41 -41.73 -42.68
CA THR A 79 -8.48 -40.28 -42.39
C THR A 79 -9.63 -39.92 -41.46
N SER A 80 -10.78 -40.57 -41.61
CA SER A 80 -11.96 -40.39 -40.74
C SER A 80 -11.66 -40.72 -39.28
N ILE A 81 -10.84 -41.75 -39.02
CA ILE A 81 -10.48 -42.17 -37.66
C ILE A 81 -9.52 -41.15 -37.05
N VAL A 82 -8.49 -40.72 -37.79
CA VAL A 82 -7.53 -39.72 -37.32
C VAL A 82 -8.23 -38.39 -37.02
N ARG A 83 -9.09 -37.92 -37.93
CA ARG A 83 -9.83 -36.67 -37.77
C ARG A 83 -10.69 -36.69 -36.51
N ARG A 84 -11.47 -37.75 -36.33
CA ARG A 84 -12.30 -37.93 -35.14
C ARG A 84 -11.45 -37.95 -33.86
N THR A 85 -10.34 -38.68 -33.87
CA THR A 85 -9.43 -38.79 -32.72
C THR A 85 -8.83 -37.45 -32.34
N LEU A 86 -8.37 -36.65 -33.30
CA LEU A 86 -7.82 -35.32 -33.05
C LEU A 86 -8.89 -34.34 -32.56
N GLN A 87 -10.13 -34.45 -33.06
CA GLN A 87 -11.25 -33.64 -32.59
C GLN A 87 -11.61 -33.97 -31.13
N GLU A 88 -11.69 -35.26 -30.78
CA GLU A 88 -11.92 -35.71 -29.41
C GLU A 88 -10.79 -35.25 -28.47
N LEU A 89 -9.52 -35.41 -28.88
CA LEU A 89 -8.36 -34.92 -28.11
C LEU A 89 -8.42 -33.39 -27.89
N THR A 90 -8.83 -32.63 -28.90
CA THR A 90 -8.95 -31.17 -28.79
C THR A 90 -9.98 -30.80 -27.73
N ASN A 91 -11.14 -31.46 -27.72
CA ASN A 91 -12.19 -31.22 -26.71
C ASN A 91 -11.73 -31.58 -25.29
N GLU A 92 -10.99 -32.69 -25.12
CA GLU A 92 -10.46 -33.10 -23.81
C GLU A 92 -9.40 -32.10 -23.30
N LEU A 93 -8.53 -31.62 -24.18
CA LEU A 93 -7.55 -30.58 -23.84
C LEU A 93 -8.22 -29.24 -23.51
N GLU A 94 -9.29 -28.87 -24.21
CA GLU A 94 -10.11 -27.69 -23.88
C GLU A 94 -10.76 -27.82 -22.51
N THR A 95 -11.37 -28.96 -22.23
CA THR A 95 -12.04 -29.23 -20.94
C THR A 95 -11.04 -29.19 -19.80
N TYR A 96 -9.88 -29.84 -19.97
CA TYR A 96 -8.79 -29.78 -18.99
C TYR A 96 -8.29 -28.35 -18.78
N ARG A 97 -8.08 -27.60 -19.87
CA ARG A 97 -7.63 -26.21 -19.82
C ARG A 97 -8.59 -25.29 -19.08
N LEU A 98 -9.90 -25.46 -19.30
CA LEU A 98 -10.94 -24.72 -18.58
C LEU A 98 -10.95 -25.12 -17.10
N SER A 99 -10.89 -26.41 -16.79
CA SER A 99 -10.85 -26.88 -15.39
C SER A 99 -9.63 -26.39 -14.61
N GLN A 100 -8.48 -26.20 -15.28
CA GLN A 100 -7.27 -25.66 -14.65
C GLN A 100 -7.36 -24.15 -14.43
N LEU A 101 -8.05 -23.41 -15.31
CA LEU A 101 -8.34 -21.99 -15.09
C LEU A 101 -9.32 -21.83 -13.92
N ASP A 102 -10.35 -22.66 -13.86
CA ASP A 102 -11.29 -22.67 -12.73
C ASP A 102 -10.58 -23.05 -11.41
N GLN A 103 -9.60 -23.95 -11.44
CA GLN A 103 -8.77 -24.30 -10.27
C GLN A 103 -7.73 -23.23 -9.90
N GLU A 104 -7.17 -22.50 -10.85
CA GLU A 104 -6.32 -21.34 -10.58
C GLU A 104 -7.13 -20.20 -9.95
N ASP A 105 -8.36 -19.97 -10.43
CA ASP A 105 -9.31 -19.03 -9.83
C ASP A 105 -9.79 -19.50 -8.43
N GLU A 106 -10.03 -20.80 -8.21
CA GLU A 106 -10.37 -21.35 -6.88
C GLU A 106 -9.19 -21.37 -5.89
N ASN A 107 -7.94 -21.31 -6.38
CA ASN A 107 -6.75 -21.16 -5.55
C ASN A 107 -6.49 -19.69 -5.12
N GLU A 108 -7.40 -18.75 -5.42
CA GLU A 108 -7.45 -17.44 -4.75
C GLU A 108 -7.66 -17.65 -3.24
N PHE A 109 -6.56 -17.60 -2.48
CA PHE A 109 -6.47 -17.44 -1.03
C PHE A 109 -7.73 -17.84 -0.24
N THR A 110 -7.84 -19.12 0.15
CA THR A 110 -8.86 -19.53 1.14
C THR A 110 -8.72 -18.68 2.40
N ILE A 111 -9.71 -17.82 2.63
CA ILE A 111 -9.77 -16.96 3.81
C ILE A 111 -9.74 -17.87 5.04
N ARG A 112 -8.66 -17.77 5.82
CA ARG A 112 -8.50 -18.55 7.05
C ARG A 112 -9.65 -18.23 8.01
N GLU A 113 -10.47 -19.25 8.31
CA GLU A 113 -11.48 -19.12 9.35
C GLU A 113 -10.83 -19.07 10.74
N LEU A 114 -11.20 -18.07 11.54
CA LEU A 114 -10.68 -17.93 12.90
C LEU A 114 -11.28 -19.00 13.82
N THR A 115 -10.44 -19.55 14.70
CA THR A 115 -10.93 -20.46 15.74
C THR A 115 -11.80 -19.70 16.76
N LYS A 116 -12.69 -20.42 17.47
CA LYS A 116 -13.51 -19.83 18.55
C LYS A 116 -12.67 -19.12 19.62
N LYS A 117 -11.46 -19.62 19.90
CA LYS A 117 -10.52 -19.01 20.85
C LYS A 117 -9.99 -17.67 20.32
N GLU A 118 -9.59 -17.62 19.06
CA GLU A 118 -9.10 -16.40 18.41
C GLU A 118 -10.20 -15.34 18.29
N LEU A 119 -11.42 -15.73 17.92
CA LEU A 119 -12.57 -14.83 17.89
C LEU A 119 -12.86 -14.19 19.26
N ARG A 120 -12.83 -15.00 20.33
CA ARG A 120 -13.01 -14.48 21.70
C ARG A 120 -11.88 -13.55 22.11
N ALA A 121 -10.63 -13.91 21.81
CA ALA A 121 -9.47 -13.10 22.14
C ALA A 121 -9.49 -11.74 21.41
N ALA A 122 -9.74 -11.74 20.10
CA ALA A 122 -9.84 -10.52 19.29
C ALA A 122 -11.05 -9.66 19.72
N GLY A 123 -12.20 -10.28 20.00
CA GLY A 123 -13.38 -9.57 20.47
C GLY A 123 -13.22 -8.97 21.87
N ALA A 124 -12.52 -9.67 22.78
CA ALA A 124 -12.17 -9.14 24.09
C ALA A 124 -11.18 -7.97 23.97
N PHE A 125 -10.20 -8.07 23.06
CA PHE A 125 -9.25 -7.00 22.79
C PHE A 125 -9.96 -5.73 22.31
N LEU A 126 -10.84 -5.84 21.31
CA LEU A 126 -11.60 -4.71 20.77
C LEU A 126 -12.53 -4.03 21.79
N LYS A 127 -12.86 -4.69 22.90
CA LYS A 127 -13.67 -4.14 24.01
C LYS A 127 -12.85 -3.54 25.15
N LYS A 128 -11.51 -3.60 25.08
CA LYS A 128 -10.63 -3.09 26.13
C LYS A 128 -10.64 -1.55 26.16
N GLY A 129 -10.63 -0.95 27.35
CA GLY A 129 -10.38 0.49 27.50
C GLY A 129 -9.00 0.90 26.96
N ASN A 130 -8.84 2.18 26.61
CA ASN A 130 -7.63 2.72 25.96
C ASN A 130 -7.20 1.88 24.74
N LEU A 131 -8.15 1.56 23.86
CA LEU A 131 -7.91 0.60 22.77
C LEU A 131 -6.74 1.00 21.88
N LEU A 132 -6.59 2.29 21.56
CA LEU A 132 -5.50 2.76 20.69
C LEU A 132 -4.13 2.58 21.34
N GLU A 133 -3.99 2.88 22.63
CA GLU A 133 -2.76 2.65 23.40
C GLU A 133 -2.43 1.15 23.43
N ALA A 134 -3.40 0.31 23.79
CA ALA A 134 -3.21 -1.14 23.81
C ALA A 134 -2.89 -1.72 22.41
N THR A 135 -3.42 -1.11 21.35
CA THR A 135 -3.10 -1.45 19.96
C THR A 135 -1.68 -1.04 19.63
N ASN A 136 -1.27 0.16 20.03
CA ASN A 136 0.07 0.67 19.79
C ASN A 136 1.13 -0.18 20.48
N ASP A 137 0.89 -0.59 21.74
CA ASP A 137 1.75 -1.52 22.47
C ASP A 137 1.86 -2.87 21.73
N LEU A 138 0.73 -3.38 21.23
CA LEU A 138 0.70 -4.64 20.50
C LEU A 138 1.43 -4.55 19.15
N ILE A 139 1.35 -3.40 18.46
CA ILE A 139 2.14 -3.11 17.26
C ILE A 139 3.64 -3.11 17.60
N GLY A 140 4.02 -2.48 18.71
CA GLY A 140 5.40 -2.51 19.21
C GLY A 140 5.88 -3.94 19.49
N ASN A 141 5.06 -4.72 20.19
CA ASN A 141 5.33 -6.12 20.50
C ASN A 141 5.35 -7.04 19.27
N SER A 142 4.83 -6.62 18.12
CA SER A 142 4.96 -7.35 16.85
C SER A 142 6.28 -7.08 16.10
N GLY A 143 7.18 -6.29 16.68
CA GLY A 143 8.50 -5.99 16.12
C GLY A 143 8.60 -4.64 15.38
N VAL A 144 7.61 -3.75 15.53
CA VAL A 144 7.69 -2.37 14.99
C VAL A 144 8.34 -1.45 16.02
N ILE A 145 9.60 -1.10 15.82
CA ILE A 145 10.41 -0.37 16.80
C ILE A 145 10.23 1.15 16.66
N GLY A 146 9.85 1.81 17.76
CA GLY A 146 9.63 3.26 17.78
C GLY A 146 8.49 3.68 16.85
N GLU A 147 8.59 4.87 16.24
CA GLU A 147 7.57 5.40 15.31
C GLU A 147 6.14 5.36 15.90
N GLU A 148 6.00 5.59 17.22
CA GLU A 148 4.77 5.25 17.96
C GLU A 148 3.52 5.95 17.43
N THR A 149 3.63 7.23 17.07
CA THR A 149 2.54 7.99 16.46
C THR A 149 2.28 7.50 15.03
N ASN A 150 3.34 7.39 14.21
CA ASN A 150 3.23 7.05 12.80
C ASN A 150 2.72 5.61 12.57
N ARG A 151 3.17 4.63 13.36
CA ARG A 151 2.76 3.23 13.23
C ARG A 151 1.28 3.04 13.58
N LEU A 152 0.79 3.72 14.62
CA LEU A 152 -0.62 3.68 15.00
C LEU A 152 -1.50 4.41 13.98
N LEU A 153 -1.09 5.62 13.58
CA LEU A 153 -1.76 6.40 12.54
C LEU A 153 -1.88 5.60 11.24
N MET A 154 -0.78 4.98 10.79
CA MET A 154 -0.74 4.14 9.60
C MET A 154 -1.63 2.90 9.73
N TYR A 155 -1.63 2.22 10.90
CA TYR A 155 -2.51 1.08 11.14
C TYR A 155 -4.00 1.44 11.05
N ILE A 156 -4.41 2.60 11.61
CA ILE A 156 -5.80 3.08 11.49
C ILE A 156 -6.14 3.44 10.05
N ILE A 157 -5.22 4.09 9.31
CA ILE A 157 -5.39 4.36 7.89
C ILE A 157 -5.57 3.05 7.10
N PHE A 158 -4.77 2.02 7.34
CA PHE A 158 -4.91 0.73 6.66
C PHE A 158 -6.23 0.03 7.02
N THR A 159 -6.69 0.21 8.25
CA THR A 159 -7.98 -0.31 8.72
C THR A 159 -9.16 0.32 7.99
N SER A 160 -9.05 1.60 7.65
CA SER A 160 -10.10 2.35 6.94
C SER A 160 -10.46 1.78 5.56
N ARG A 161 -9.66 0.86 4.98
CA ARG A 161 -10.00 0.11 3.76
C ARG A 161 -11.35 -0.60 3.84
N LYS A 162 -11.79 -0.97 5.05
CA LYS A 162 -13.09 -1.61 5.32
C LYS A 162 -14.26 -0.61 5.42
N SER A 163 -13.98 0.68 5.47
CA SER A 163 -14.99 1.74 5.49
C SER A 163 -15.43 2.12 4.06
N ALA A 164 -16.48 2.94 3.97
CA ALA A 164 -16.94 3.49 2.68
C ALA A 164 -15.97 4.52 2.09
N ASN A 165 -15.19 5.21 2.94
CA ASN A 165 -14.25 6.27 2.58
C ASN A 165 -12.84 5.93 3.11
N PRO A 166 -12.10 4.99 2.48
CA PRO A 166 -10.77 4.71 2.95
C PRO A 166 -9.85 5.91 2.83
N LEU A 167 -8.92 5.97 3.77
CA LEU A 167 -7.84 6.92 3.83
C LEU A 167 -6.61 6.35 3.12
N HIS A 168 -5.66 7.22 2.81
CA HIS A 168 -4.43 6.89 2.11
C HIS A 168 -3.26 7.56 2.80
N CYS A 169 -2.07 6.98 2.73
CA CYS A 169 -0.88 7.60 3.31
C CYS A 169 0.33 7.52 2.38
N ILE A 170 1.20 8.52 2.51
CA ILE A 170 2.49 8.57 1.85
C ILE A 170 3.55 8.80 2.92
N SER A 171 4.48 7.86 3.04
CA SER A 171 5.63 7.95 3.92
C SER A 171 6.74 8.75 3.26
N LEU A 172 7.24 9.78 3.94
CA LEU A 172 8.24 10.73 3.50
C LEU A 172 9.47 10.67 4.40
N GLY A 173 10.64 10.83 3.79
CA GLY A 173 11.92 10.74 4.49
C GLY A 173 13.08 10.47 3.53
N SER A 174 14.29 10.64 4.03
CA SER A 174 15.51 10.43 3.23
C SER A 174 15.69 8.96 2.84
N SER A 175 16.46 8.68 1.78
CA SER A 175 16.77 7.29 1.42
C SER A 175 17.49 6.58 2.58
N GLY A 176 17.09 5.35 2.89
CA GLY A 176 17.67 4.54 3.97
C GLY A 176 17.11 4.79 5.38
N THR A 177 16.13 5.69 5.56
CA THR A 177 15.58 6.00 6.91
C THR A 177 14.51 5.02 7.40
N GLY A 178 14.23 3.95 6.66
CA GLY A 178 13.25 2.94 7.09
C GLY A 178 11.80 3.19 6.69
N LYS A 179 11.51 4.13 5.77
CA LYS A 179 10.14 4.36 5.20
C LYS A 179 9.43 3.05 4.80
N THR A 180 10.06 2.31 3.87
CA THR A 180 9.51 1.05 3.35
C THR A 180 9.41 0.01 4.47
N HIS A 181 10.38 -0.02 5.39
CA HIS A 181 10.36 -0.94 6.53
C HIS A 181 9.15 -0.67 7.46
N LEU A 182 8.88 0.58 7.83
CA LEU A 182 7.71 0.93 8.64
C LEU A 182 6.42 0.54 7.91
N GLN A 183 6.28 0.92 6.64
CA GLN A 183 5.11 0.61 5.82
C GLN A 183 4.86 -0.91 5.74
N SER A 184 5.88 -1.68 5.35
CA SER A 184 5.75 -3.14 5.20
C SER A 184 5.46 -3.81 6.54
N LYS A 185 6.13 -3.39 7.63
CA LYS A 185 5.90 -4.00 8.96
C LYS A 185 4.51 -3.71 9.53
N VAL A 186 3.97 -2.51 9.33
CA VAL A 186 2.58 -2.21 9.72
C VAL A 186 1.61 -2.93 8.80
N ALA A 187 1.92 -3.08 7.51
CA ALA A 187 1.07 -3.80 6.57
C ALA A 187 0.99 -5.30 6.90
N GLU A 188 2.06 -5.91 7.39
CA GLU A 188 2.06 -7.30 7.88
C GLU A 188 0.99 -7.57 8.96
N LEU A 189 0.50 -6.53 9.66
CA LEU A 189 -0.54 -6.62 10.68
C LEU A 189 -1.96 -6.69 10.08
N ILE A 190 -2.06 -6.48 8.78
CA ILE A 190 -3.27 -6.67 7.97
C ILE A 190 -3.29 -8.12 7.46
N PRO A 191 -4.47 -8.76 7.33
CA PRO A 191 -4.55 -10.12 6.77
C PRO A 191 -3.95 -10.16 5.35
N GLU A 192 -3.16 -11.19 5.07
CA GLU A 192 -2.39 -11.29 3.81
C GLU A 192 -3.27 -11.20 2.56
N HIS A 193 -4.45 -11.82 2.58
CA HIS A 193 -5.40 -11.75 1.47
C HIS A 193 -5.95 -10.34 1.23
N ASP A 194 -5.88 -9.43 2.20
CA ASP A 194 -6.31 -8.04 2.04
C ASP A 194 -5.19 -7.13 1.51
N ILE A 195 -3.98 -7.64 1.32
CA ILE A 195 -2.82 -6.86 0.87
C ILE A 195 -2.56 -7.17 -0.61
N VAL A 196 -2.37 -6.12 -1.40
CA VAL A 196 -1.91 -6.20 -2.77
C VAL A 196 -0.57 -5.49 -2.84
N ASP A 197 0.49 -6.27 -2.83
CA ASP A 197 1.86 -5.77 -2.90
C ASP A 197 2.32 -5.68 -4.36
N MET A 198 2.80 -4.51 -4.77
CA MET A 198 3.21 -4.25 -6.15
C MET A 198 4.57 -3.56 -6.19
N THR A 199 5.59 -4.33 -6.58
CA THR A 199 6.97 -3.83 -6.73
C THR A 199 7.19 -3.07 -8.04
N VAL A 200 6.54 -3.51 -9.14
CA VAL A 200 6.61 -2.86 -10.46
C VAL A 200 5.21 -2.74 -11.04
N LEU A 201 4.82 -1.51 -11.37
CA LEU A 201 3.46 -1.21 -11.79
C LEU A 201 3.44 -0.66 -13.21
N SER A 202 2.96 -1.47 -14.17
CA SER A 202 2.60 -0.95 -15.48
C SER A 202 1.29 -0.18 -15.36
N GLU A 203 1.17 0.95 -16.08
CA GLU A 203 -0.05 1.78 -16.11
C GLU A 203 -1.33 0.97 -16.35
N ASN A 204 -1.21 -0.12 -17.13
CA ASN A 204 -2.35 -0.92 -17.54
C ASN A 204 -2.73 -2.04 -16.58
N ALA A 205 -1.84 -2.43 -15.66
CA ALA A 205 -2.07 -3.56 -14.77
C ALA A 205 -3.38 -3.43 -13.99
N PHE A 206 -3.67 -2.21 -13.49
CA PHE A 206 -4.87 -1.94 -12.71
C PHE A 206 -6.19 -2.23 -13.43
N TYR A 207 -6.22 -2.16 -14.76
CA TYR A 207 -7.46 -2.40 -15.52
C TYR A 207 -7.72 -3.88 -15.81
N TYR A 208 -6.77 -4.75 -15.54
CA TYR A 208 -6.88 -6.19 -15.80
C TYR A 208 -7.24 -7.01 -14.55
N PHE A 209 -7.34 -6.39 -13.38
CA PHE A 209 -7.94 -7.01 -12.20
C PHE A 209 -9.42 -7.33 -12.44
N ASN A 210 -9.91 -8.36 -11.76
CA ASN A 210 -11.32 -8.66 -11.72
C ASN A 210 -12.10 -7.49 -11.11
N ARG A 211 -13.37 -7.34 -11.50
CA ARG A 211 -14.18 -6.15 -11.19
C ARG A 211 -14.19 -5.77 -9.72
N THR A 212 -14.18 -6.75 -8.81
CA THR A 212 -14.28 -6.53 -7.36
C THR A 212 -13.02 -6.93 -6.59
N GLU A 213 -11.95 -7.32 -7.29
CA GLU A 213 -10.75 -7.90 -6.68
C GLU A 213 -10.04 -6.94 -5.73
N LEU A 214 -10.04 -5.65 -6.08
CA LEU A 214 -9.42 -4.60 -5.28
C LEU A 214 -10.31 -4.08 -4.14
N GLN A 215 -11.55 -4.57 -4.00
CA GLN A 215 -12.42 -4.08 -2.93
C GLN A 215 -11.87 -4.41 -1.56
N HIS A 216 -11.77 -3.37 -0.71
CA HIS A 216 -11.26 -3.43 0.65
C HIS A 216 -9.81 -3.93 0.76
N LYS A 217 -9.04 -3.81 -0.32
CA LYS A 217 -7.61 -4.14 -0.32
C LYS A 217 -6.74 -2.94 0.08
N LEU A 218 -5.60 -3.26 0.67
CA LEU A 218 -4.48 -2.35 0.90
C LEU A 218 -3.48 -2.52 -0.26
N ILE A 219 -3.36 -1.50 -1.10
CA ILE A 219 -2.35 -1.45 -2.16
C ILE A 219 -1.07 -0.83 -1.58
N LEU A 220 0.00 -1.60 -1.56
CA LEU A 220 1.32 -1.14 -1.12
C LEU A 220 2.19 -0.81 -2.32
N ILE A 221 2.81 0.37 -2.27
CA ILE A 221 3.76 0.84 -3.27
C ILE A 221 5.07 1.15 -2.54
N GLU A 222 6.10 0.35 -2.81
CA GLU A 222 7.40 0.49 -2.13
C GLU A 222 8.15 1.75 -2.55
N ASP A 223 8.03 2.16 -3.81
CA ASP A 223 8.62 3.38 -4.35
C ASP A 223 7.67 4.04 -5.37
N MET A 224 7.10 5.17 -4.97
CA MET A 224 6.22 5.94 -5.86
C MET A 224 6.99 6.59 -7.02
N ASP A 225 8.29 6.86 -6.85
CA ASP A 225 9.10 7.52 -7.87
C ASP A 225 9.30 6.60 -9.08
N GLY A 226 9.33 5.28 -8.87
CA GLY A 226 9.36 4.28 -9.94
C GLY A 226 7.99 3.97 -10.57
N ALA A 227 6.89 4.45 -9.99
CA ALA A 227 5.52 4.10 -10.36
C ALA A 227 4.73 5.27 -10.97
N GLU A 228 5.41 6.31 -11.49
CA GLU A 228 4.76 7.53 -11.98
C GLU A 228 3.59 7.28 -12.96
N ASN A 229 3.77 6.35 -13.89
CA ASN A 229 2.76 6.00 -14.90
C ASN A 229 1.50 5.33 -14.28
N ALA A 230 1.64 4.73 -13.11
CA ALA A 230 0.55 4.08 -12.38
C ALA A 230 -0.21 5.03 -11.42
N LEU A 231 0.29 6.25 -11.20
CA LEU A 231 -0.31 7.21 -10.27
C LEU A 231 -1.67 7.71 -10.75
N TYR A 232 -1.93 7.77 -12.06
CA TYR A 232 -3.23 8.21 -12.57
C TYR A 232 -4.37 7.23 -12.22
N PRO A 233 -4.29 5.92 -12.55
CA PRO A 233 -5.29 4.95 -12.10
C PRO A 233 -5.49 4.95 -10.58
N LEU A 234 -4.41 5.09 -9.80
CA LEU A 234 -4.48 5.18 -8.35
C LEU A 234 -5.30 6.39 -7.89
N ARG A 235 -5.05 7.59 -8.42
CA ARG A 235 -5.82 8.80 -8.08
C ARG A 235 -7.31 8.63 -8.34
N GLU A 236 -7.66 7.97 -9.43
CA GLU A 236 -9.05 7.70 -9.79
C GLU A 236 -9.68 6.67 -8.85
N LEU A 237 -8.96 5.61 -8.46
CA LEU A 237 -9.40 4.67 -7.43
C LEU A 237 -9.60 5.35 -6.08
N GLN A 238 -8.69 6.24 -5.66
CA GLN A 238 -8.82 7.01 -4.42
C GLN A 238 -10.04 7.94 -4.43
N SER A 239 -10.27 8.65 -5.55
CA SER A 239 -11.30 9.70 -5.62
C SER A 239 -12.69 9.17 -6.00
N LYS A 240 -12.76 8.23 -6.95
CA LYS A 240 -14.01 7.71 -7.54
C LYS A 240 -14.34 6.28 -7.11
N ARG A 241 -13.42 5.60 -6.41
CA ARG A 241 -13.56 4.20 -5.99
C ARG A 241 -13.83 3.24 -7.15
N SER A 242 -13.49 3.65 -8.36
CA SER A 242 -13.60 2.82 -9.55
C SER A 242 -12.76 3.41 -10.67
N ILE A 243 -12.25 2.52 -11.52
CA ILE A 243 -11.56 2.87 -12.75
C ILE A 243 -12.19 2.11 -13.90
N THR A 244 -12.14 2.72 -15.07
CA THR A 244 -12.67 2.12 -16.29
C THR A 244 -11.73 2.39 -17.44
N LYS A 245 -11.47 1.36 -18.25
CA LYS A 245 -10.76 1.50 -19.52
C LYS A 245 -11.51 0.78 -20.62
N ARG A 246 -11.58 1.42 -21.79
CA ARG A 246 -12.09 0.80 -23.01
C ARG A 246 -10.91 0.29 -23.80
N VAL A 247 -10.87 -1.01 -24.08
CA VAL A 247 -9.82 -1.63 -24.90
C VAL A 247 -10.44 -2.34 -26.10
N SER A 248 -9.71 -2.31 -27.21
CA SER A 248 -10.10 -3.03 -28.43
C SER A 248 -9.76 -4.50 -28.29
N HIS A 249 -10.77 -5.36 -28.35
CA HIS A 249 -10.65 -6.80 -28.32
C HIS A 249 -11.08 -7.37 -29.68
N LYS A 250 -10.25 -8.19 -30.30
CA LYS A 250 -10.63 -8.88 -31.54
C LYS A 250 -11.41 -10.14 -31.19
N ASP A 251 -12.63 -10.26 -31.70
CA ASP A 251 -13.38 -11.50 -31.56
C ASP A 251 -12.80 -12.61 -32.44
N ARG A 252 -13.27 -13.85 -32.24
CA ARG A 252 -12.84 -15.02 -33.02
C ARG A 252 -13.08 -14.87 -34.53
N ASN A 253 -13.93 -13.92 -34.94
CA ASN A 253 -14.26 -13.64 -36.33
C ASN A 253 -13.39 -12.51 -36.93
N GLY A 254 -12.43 -11.97 -36.18
CA GLY A 254 -11.54 -10.89 -36.61
C GLY A 254 -12.14 -9.49 -36.51
N ASN A 255 -13.37 -9.34 -36.02
CA ASN A 255 -13.98 -8.04 -35.81
C ASN A 255 -13.44 -7.40 -34.53
N THR A 256 -13.15 -6.11 -34.60
CA THR A 256 -12.70 -5.36 -33.43
C THR A 256 -13.92 -4.89 -32.64
N LYS A 257 -14.09 -5.40 -31.41
CA LYS A 257 -15.10 -4.94 -30.46
C LYS A 257 -14.42 -4.19 -29.32
N THR A 258 -14.99 -3.06 -28.93
CA THR A 258 -14.51 -2.34 -27.74
C THR A 258 -15.13 -2.99 -26.50
N ILE A 259 -14.30 -3.54 -25.62
CA ILE A 259 -14.73 -4.05 -24.31
C ILE A 259 -14.43 -2.99 -23.23
N LYS A 260 -15.31 -2.92 -22.23
CA LYS A 260 -15.17 -2.03 -21.07
C LYS A 260 -14.62 -2.83 -19.90
N LEU A 261 -13.36 -2.61 -19.55
CA LEU A 261 -12.76 -3.10 -18.32
C LEU A 261 -13.14 -2.14 -17.19
N THR A 262 -13.73 -2.66 -16.12
CA THR A 262 -14.14 -1.88 -14.95
C THR A 262 -13.61 -2.56 -13.71
N VAL A 263 -12.90 -1.82 -12.87
CA VAL A 263 -12.40 -2.30 -11.57
C VAL A 263 -12.92 -1.36 -10.50
N GLU A 264 -13.48 -1.94 -9.44
CA GLU A 264 -14.11 -1.25 -8.33
C GLU A 264 -13.23 -1.35 -7.10
N GLY A 265 -13.08 -0.23 -6.42
CA GLY A 265 -12.69 -0.16 -5.02
C GLY A 265 -13.91 -0.29 -4.11
N PRO A 266 -13.81 0.10 -2.83
CA PRO A 266 -12.83 1.05 -2.31
C PRO A 266 -11.49 0.39 -1.94
N VAL A 267 -10.38 1.13 -2.08
CA VAL A 267 -9.01 0.67 -1.75
C VAL A 267 -8.36 1.60 -0.73
N CYS A 268 -7.44 1.10 0.09
CA CYS A 268 -6.47 1.94 0.79
C CYS A 268 -5.15 1.91 0.01
N VAL A 269 -4.56 3.05 -0.29
CA VAL A 269 -3.26 3.15 -0.97
C VAL A 269 -2.22 3.66 0.01
N ALA A 270 -1.11 2.95 0.11
CA ALA A 270 0.06 3.36 0.89
C ALA A 270 1.29 3.40 -0.02
N GLY A 271 2.03 4.50 0.02
CA GLY A 271 3.23 4.68 -0.79
C GLY A 271 4.39 5.27 0.00
N CYS A 272 5.61 5.02 -0.47
CA CYS A 272 6.80 5.71 0.02
C CYS A 272 7.41 6.58 -1.08
N THR A 273 7.92 7.76 -0.74
CA THR A 273 8.69 8.60 -1.65
C THR A 273 9.75 9.39 -0.90
N THR A 274 10.79 9.82 -1.62
CA THR A 274 11.81 10.76 -1.12
C THR A 274 11.50 12.21 -1.49
N GLN A 275 10.45 12.45 -2.27
CA GLN A 275 10.17 13.73 -2.91
C GLN A 275 8.89 14.37 -2.36
N GLU A 276 9.03 15.29 -1.41
CA GLU A 276 7.87 15.98 -0.82
C GLU A 276 7.12 16.86 -1.83
N SER A 277 7.82 17.43 -2.82
CA SER A 277 7.27 18.45 -3.73
C SER A 277 6.72 17.90 -5.05
N ILE A 278 7.02 16.65 -5.42
CA ILE A 278 6.77 16.15 -6.79
C ILE A 278 5.37 15.53 -6.97
N TYR A 279 4.55 15.51 -5.91
CA TYR A 279 3.23 14.88 -5.95
C TYR A 279 2.11 15.70 -5.30
N GLU A 280 2.02 17.02 -5.55
CA GLU A 280 0.99 17.88 -4.92
C GLU A 280 -0.45 17.32 -5.07
N ASP A 281 -0.75 16.67 -6.19
CA ASP A 281 -2.05 16.03 -6.39
C ASP A 281 -2.28 14.80 -5.50
N ASN A 282 -1.27 13.95 -5.30
CA ASN A 282 -1.40 12.74 -4.49
C ASN A 282 -1.24 13.04 -2.99
N SER A 283 -0.34 13.97 -2.64
CA SER A 283 -0.09 14.41 -1.27
C SER A 283 -1.33 15.04 -0.65
N ASN A 284 -2.12 15.75 -1.45
CA ASN A 284 -3.37 16.34 -1.00
C ASN A 284 -4.50 15.30 -0.81
N ARG A 285 -4.38 14.09 -1.37
CA ARG A 285 -5.32 12.96 -1.22
C ARG A 285 -4.87 11.95 -0.18
N SER A 286 -3.71 12.19 0.45
CA SER A 286 -3.09 11.28 1.40
C SER A 286 -2.70 12.01 2.69
N PHE A 287 -2.50 11.23 3.76
CA PHE A 287 -1.79 11.67 4.94
C PHE A 287 -0.29 11.58 4.66
N LEU A 288 0.43 12.66 4.94
CA LEU A 288 1.88 12.69 4.81
C LEU A 288 2.50 12.29 6.14
N LEU A 289 3.16 11.15 6.16
CA LEU A 289 3.81 10.59 7.35
C LEU A 289 5.30 10.85 7.23
N TYR A 290 5.84 11.68 8.11
CA TYR A 290 7.25 12.00 8.13
C TYR A 290 7.95 11.03 9.07
N ILE A 291 8.89 10.25 8.55
CA ILE A 291 9.68 9.30 9.33
C ILE A 291 10.57 10.04 10.31
N ASP A 292 10.70 9.48 11.52
CA ASP A 292 11.56 10.01 12.56
C ASP A 292 13.04 9.71 12.23
N GLU A 293 13.75 10.76 11.82
CA GLU A 293 15.20 10.75 11.56
C GLU A 293 16.02 11.23 12.78
N SER A 294 15.50 11.03 13.99
CA SER A 294 16.20 11.35 15.24
C SER A 294 17.26 10.31 15.59
N HIS A 295 18.31 10.77 16.28
CA HIS A 295 19.36 9.89 16.79
C HIS A 295 18.82 8.87 17.82
N GLU A 296 17.81 9.25 18.59
CA GLU A 296 17.18 8.36 19.57
C GLU A 296 16.48 7.20 18.88
N GLN A 297 15.79 7.47 17.78
CA GLN A 297 15.14 6.44 16.98
C GLN A 297 16.16 5.51 16.31
N ASP A 298 17.24 6.06 15.74
CA ASP A 298 18.34 5.27 15.19
C ASP A 298 18.93 4.32 16.25
N GLU A 299 19.18 4.81 17.47
CA GLU A 299 19.68 3.97 18.57
C GLU A 299 18.71 2.87 18.98
N LYS A 300 17.41 3.18 19.08
CA LYS A 300 16.37 2.16 19.37
C LYS A 300 16.40 1.04 18.33
N ILE A 301 16.46 1.39 17.04
CA ILE A 301 16.51 0.43 15.94
C ILE A 301 17.79 -0.40 16.00
N MET A 302 18.95 0.24 16.15
CA MET A 302 20.24 -0.47 16.22
C MET A 302 20.33 -1.39 17.44
N GLN A 303 19.80 -0.97 18.59
CA GLN A 303 19.72 -1.82 19.78
C GLN A 303 18.85 -3.05 19.53
N TYR A 304 17.71 -2.88 18.88
CA TYR A 304 16.86 -4.01 18.50
C TYR A 304 17.56 -4.97 17.53
N GLN A 305 18.20 -4.45 16.47
CA GLN A 305 18.98 -5.27 15.53
C GLN A 305 20.09 -6.07 16.23
N ARG A 306 20.80 -5.45 17.19
CA ARG A 306 21.79 -6.12 18.04
C ARG A 306 21.16 -7.23 18.90
N LYS A 307 20.00 -6.98 19.52
CA LYS A 307 19.26 -7.99 20.30
C LYS A 307 18.80 -9.16 19.43
N LEU A 308 18.29 -8.88 18.23
CA LEU A 308 17.85 -9.88 17.27
C LEU A 308 19.01 -10.77 16.84
N SER A 309 20.15 -10.16 16.45
CA SER A 309 21.36 -10.91 16.10
C SER A 309 21.94 -11.71 17.27
N ALA A 310 21.71 -11.28 18.51
CA ALA A 310 22.12 -11.99 19.72
C ALA A 310 21.14 -13.12 20.13
N GLY A 311 20.01 -13.27 19.44
CA GLY A 311 18.97 -14.26 19.79
C GLY A 311 18.17 -13.91 21.05
N ASN A 312 18.21 -12.65 21.50
CA ASN A 312 17.55 -12.17 22.72
C ASN A 312 16.13 -11.65 22.46
N VAL A 313 15.59 -11.85 21.26
CA VAL A 313 14.23 -11.43 20.87
C VAL A 313 13.34 -12.66 20.79
N ASN A 314 12.17 -12.58 21.42
CA ASN A 314 11.19 -13.66 21.41
C ASN A 314 10.31 -13.58 20.15
N ILE A 315 10.76 -14.22 19.07
CA ILE A 315 10.06 -14.23 17.77
C ILE A 315 8.65 -14.81 17.89
N ASP A 316 8.43 -15.79 18.79
CA ASP A 316 7.11 -16.38 18.99
C ASP A 316 6.11 -15.39 19.58
N GLU A 317 6.55 -14.47 20.43
CA GLU A 317 5.72 -13.39 20.95
C GLU A 317 5.38 -12.37 19.87
N GLU A 318 6.33 -12.01 19.01
CA GLU A 318 6.09 -11.10 17.89
C GLU A 318 5.06 -11.66 16.91
N ILE A 319 5.20 -12.95 16.56
CA ILE A 319 4.25 -13.65 15.69
C ILE A 319 2.86 -13.71 16.36
N LYS A 320 2.78 -13.95 17.67
CA LYS A 320 1.50 -13.95 18.40
C LYS A 320 0.85 -12.57 18.38
N ALA A 321 1.61 -11.50 18.61
CA ALA A 321 1.12 -10.12 18.55
C ALA A 321 0.62 -9.76 17.15
N LYS A 322 1.40 -10.07 16.11
CA LYS A 322 1.01 -9.91 14.70
C LYS A 322 -0.29 -10.64 14.39
N ARG A 323 -0.38 -11.93 14.73
CA ARG A 323 -1.59 -12.74 14.51
C ARG A 323 -2.81 -12.19 15.25
N GLN A 324 -2.62 -11.70 16.46
CA GLN A 324 -3.69 -11.08 17.23
C GLN A 324 -4.24 -9.82 16.52
N LEU A 325 -3.36 -8.96 15.99
CA LEU A 325 -3.78 -7.78 15.22
C LEU A 325 -4.45 -8.14 13.89
N GLN A 326 -3.97 -9.17 13.19
CA GLN A 326 -4.64 -9.71 12.00
C GLN A 326 -6.04 -10.27 12.33
N ASN A 327 -6.18 -10.96 13.46
CA ASN A 327 -7.46 -11.48 13.93
C ASN A 327 -8.43 -10.34 14.30
N VAL A 328 -7.93 -9.27 14.91
CA VAL A 328 -8.69 -8.04 15.16
C VAL A 328 -9.20 -7.44 13.85
N GLN A 329 -8.34 -7.34 12.84
CA GLN A 329 -8.73 -6.86 11.50
C GLN A 329 -9.84 -7.71 10.90
N HIS A 330 -9.77 -9.03 11.02
CA HIS A 330 -10.81 -9.93 10.49
C HIS A 330 -12.18 -9.69 11.15
N LEU A 331 -12.19 -9.39 12.44
CA LEU A 331 -13.42 -9.22 13.23
C LEU A 331 -14.16 -7.91 12.93
N LEU A 332 -13.47 -6.87 12.47
CA LEU A 332 -14.08 -5.58 12.12
C LEU A 332 -15.09 -5.72 10.98
N LYS A 333 -16.31 -5.23 11.23
CA LYS A 333 -17.43 -5.25 10.28
C LYS A 333 -17.62 -3.88 9.65
N LYS A 334 -18.14 -3.86 8.43
CA LYS A 334 -18.56 -2.62 7.76
C LYS A 334 -19.77 -2.06 8.52
N ILE A 335 -19.69 -0.81 8.95
CA ILE A 335 -20.76 -0.12 9.67
C ILE A 335 -20.70 1.37 9.33
N ARG A 336 -21.86 2.02 9.26
CA ARG A 336 -21.92 3.48 9.05
C ARG A 336 -21.46 4.17 10.32
N VAL A 337 -20.58 5.17 10.18
CA VAL A 337 -20.17 6.03 11.29
C VAL A 337 -20.82 7.39 11.07
N VAL A 338 -21.46 7.91 12.11
CA VAL A 338 -22.02 9.25 12.13
C VAL A 338 -21.27 10.05 13.19
N ASN A 339 -20.81 11.24 12.86
CA ASN A 339 -20.14 12.12 13.80
C ASN A 339 -21.08 13.27 14.20
N PRO A 340 -21.73 13.22 15.38
CA PRO A 340 -22.64 14.28 15.84
C PRO A 340 -21.93 15.62 16.04
N PHE A 341 -20.62 15.60 16.27
CA PHE A 341 -19.81 16.79 16.53
C PHE A 341 -19.20 17.41 15.26
N ALA A 342 -19.50 16.86 14.08
CA ALA A 342 -18.90 17.27 12.82
C ALA A 342 -19.00 18.77 12.55
N GLU A 343 -20.12 19.40 12.90
CA GLU A 343 -20.37 20.83 12.67
C GLU A 343 -19.54 21.75 13.59
N HIS A 344 -19.10 21.23 14.74
CA HIS A 344 -18.28 21.97 15.71
C HIS A 344 -16.77 21.83 15.44
N LEU A 345 -16.37 20.89 14.57
CA LEU A 345 -14.97 20.63 14.24
C LEU A 345 -14.45 21.70 13.27
N GLN A 346 -13.61 22.61 13.77
CA GLN A 346 -12.98 23.67 12.97
C GLN A 346 -11.46 23.49 12.91
N LEU A 347 -10.91 23.59 11.70
CA LEU A 347 -9.46 23.57 11.52
C LEU A 347 -8.82 24.94 11.80
N PRO A 348 -7.57 24.97 12.27
CA PRO A 348 -6.79 26.20 12.36
C PRO A 348 -6.70 26.91 11.01
N LYS A 349 -6.79 28.25 11.01
CA LYS A 349 -6.72 29.08 9.78
C LYS A 349 -5.36 29.00 9.06
N SER A 350 -4.31 28.60 9.78
CA SER A 350 -2.94 28.44 9.26
C SER A 350 -2.77 27.22 8.36
N VAL A 351 -3.70 26.26 8.38
CA VAL A 351 -3.62 25.03 7.59
C VAL A 351 -3.75 25.30 6.10
N PHE A 352 -2.79 24.82 5.28
CA PHE A 352 -2.91 24.92 3.83
C PHE A 352 -4.02 23.99 3.29
N LYS A 353 -4.65 24.43 2.19
CA LYS A 353 -5.72 23.70 1.48
C LYS A 353 -6.83 23.21 2.44
N PRO A 354 -7.46 24.11 3.22
CA PRO A 354 -8.32 23.74 4.36
C PRO A 354 -9.49 22.82 3.99
N ARG A 355 -10.03 22.90 2.77
CA ARG A 355 -11.14 22.04 2.32
C ARG A 355 -10.78 20.55 2.32
N ARG A 356 -9.61 20.19 1.77
CA ARG A 356 -9.16 18.78 1.72
C ARG A 356 -8.75 18.29 3.10
N THR A 357 -8.04 19.13 3.84
CA THR A 357 -7.62 18.79 5.21
C THR A 357 -8.83 18.59 6.13
N ASN A 358 -9.91 19.37 5.96
CA ASN A 358 -11.14 19.18 6.74
C ASN A 358 -11.80 17.83 6.46
N ALA A 359 -11.90 17.44 5.19
CA ALA A 359 -12.43 16.13 4.82
C ALA A 359 -11.59 14.99 5.43
N HIS A 360 -10.26 15.07 5.33
CA HIS A 360 -9.36 14.09 5.94
C HIS A 360 -9.50 14.05 7.47
N TYR A 361 -9.64 15.22 8.12
CA TYR A 361 -9.79 15.31 9.56
C TYR A 361 -11.05 14.59 10.04
N LEU A 362 -12.20 14.87 9.41
CA LEU A 362 -13.47 14.20 9.72
C LEU A 362 -13.39 12.69 9.46
N GLN A 363 -12.86 12.30 8.29
CA GLN A 363 -12.74 10.88 7.91
C GLN A 363 -11.80 10.10 8.83
N PHE A 364 -10.76 10.74 9.37
CA PHE A 364 -9.86 10.08 10.32
C PHE A 364 -10.52 9.86 11.69
N ILE A 365 -11.28 10.85 12.19
CA ILE A 365 -12.09 10.68 13.39
C ILE A 365 -13.10 9.54 13.21
N GLU A 366 -13.74 9.48 12.04
CA GLU A 366 -14.65 8.37 11.69
C GLU A 366 -13.92 7.03 11.64
N ALA A 367 -12.67 6.99 11.14
CA ALA A 367 -11.85 5.78 11.11
C ALA A 367 -11.44 5.30 12.51
N VAL A 368 -11.13 6.21 13.44
CA VAL A 368 -10.90 5.89 14.86
C VAL A 368 -12.16 5.31 15.49
N THR A 369 -13.31 5.95 15.26
CA THR A 369 -14.62 5.47 15.74
C THR A 369 -14.95 4.09 15.16
N PHE A 370 -14.70 3.87 13.87
CA PHE A 370 -14.88 2.60 13.18
C PHE A 370 -14.01 1.49 13.79
N TYR A 371 -12.77 1.80 14.17
CA TYR A 371 -11.89 0.85 14.84
C TYR A 371 -12.43 0.48 16.23
N LYS A 372 -12.99 1.44 16.96
CA LYS A 372 -13.65 1.26 18.26
C LYS A 372 -15.08 0.74 18.18
N GLN A 373 -15.57 0.25 17.03
CA GLN A 373 -16.98 -0.16 16.84
C GLN A 373 -17.53 -1.17 17.87
N TYR A 374 -16.68 -1.96 18.53
CA TYR A 374 -17.09 -2.92 19.57
C TYR A 374 -17.32 -2.29 20.96
N GLN A 375 -16.97 -1.01 21.11
CA GLN A 375 -17.14 -0.19 22.31
C GLN A 375 -18.27 0.83 22.16
N ARG A 376 -18.94 0.83 21.00
CA ARG A 376 -20.00 1.79 20.67
C ARG A 376 -21.34 1.09 20.71
N GLU A 377 -22.35 1.84 21.12
CA GLU A 377 -23.73 1.40 21.02
C GLU A 377 -24.15 1.40 19.55
N ARG A 378 -24.83 0.33 19.13
CA ARG A 378 -25.37 0.19 17.78
C ARG A 378 -26.71 0.88 17.74
N LYS A 379 -26.84 1.87 16.87
CA LYS A 379 -28.08 2.59 16.60
C LYS A 379 -28.60 2.23 15.21
N TYR A 380 -29.88 2.47 15.00
CA TYR A 380 -30.56 2.16 13.75
C TYR A 380 -31.31 3.40 13.29
N ASP A 381 -31.12 3.74 12.03
CA ASP A 381 -31.81 4.87 11.41
C ASP A 381 -33.31 4.53 11.27
N GLU A 382 -34.20 5.33 11.83
CA GLU A 382 -35.65 5.07 11.84
C GLU A 382 -36.25 5.03 10.42
N THR A 383 -35.61 5.69 9.46
CA THR A 383 -36.12 5.80 8.08
C THR A 383 -35.59 4.70 7.16
N THR A 384 -34.32 4.35 7.29
CA THR A 384 -33.65 3.39 6.38
C THR A 384 -33.43 2.02 7.00
N GLY A 385 -33.50 1.91 8.34
CA GLY A 385 -33.13 0.70 9.09
C GLY A 385 -31.63 0.42 9.11
N GLU A 386 -30.79 1.32 8.59
CA GLU A 386 -29.35 1.13 8.49
C GLU A 386 -28.68 1.18 9.88
N GLU A 387 -27.83 0.20 10.18
CA GLU A 387 -27.06 0.14 11.43
C GLU A 387 -25.89 1.16 11.38
N TYR A 388 -25.79 1.98 12.42
CA TYR A 388 -24.72 2.96 12.56
C TYR A 388 -24.20 3.07 13.99
N ILE A 389 -23.00 3.62 14.13
CA ILE A 389 -22.38 3.99 15.41
C ILE A 389 -22.05 5.48 15.41
N GLU A 390 -22.00 6.08 16.60
CA GLU A 390 -21.68 7.49 16.76
C GLU A 390 -20.26 7.70 17.30
N THR A 391 -19.60 8.72 16.76
CA THR A 391 -18.34 9.25 17.29
C THR A 391 -18.54 9.84 18.68
N THR A 392 -17.57 9.61 19.56
CA THR A 392 -17.50 10.20 20.90
C THR A 392 -16.42 11.28 21.00
N ILE A 393 -16.46 12.12 22.04
CA ILE A 393 -15.42 13.15 22.28
C ILE A 393 -14.05 12.50 22.52
N GLU A 394 -14.00 11.30 23.12
CA GLU A 394 -12.77 10.54 23.29
C GLU A 394 -12.11 10.18 21.94
N ASP A 395 -12.91 9.77 20.94
CA ASP A 395 -12.43 9.47 19.59
C ASP A 395 -11.79 10.70 18.94
N ILE A 396 -12.39 11.87 19.15
CA ILE A 396 -11.89 13.16 18.64
C ILE A 396 -10.58 13.54 19.34
N LYS A 397 -10.49 13.39 20.66
CA LYS A 397 -9.26 13.66 21.43
C LYS A 397 -8.09 12.80 20.95
N GLU A 398 -8.31 11.50 20.80
CA GLU A 398 -7.30 10.57 20.30
C GLU A 398 -6.91 10.87 18.85
N ALA A 399 -7.89 11.16 17.98
CA ALA A 399 -7.63 11.56 16.60
C ALA A 399 -6.78 12.85 16.54
N ASN A 400 -7.07 13.83 17.39
CA ASN A 400 -6.33 15.09 17.48
C ASN A 400 -4.87 14.86 17.89
N GLN A 401 -4.64 13.97 18.86
CA GLN A 401 -3.29 13.61 19.29
C GLN A 401 -2.47 13.01 18.13
N LEU A 402 -3.06 12.08 17.37
CA LEU A 402 -2.39 11.45 16.23
C LEU A 402 -2.18 12.39 15.03
N LEU A 403 -3.12 13.32 14.79
CA LEU A 403 -3.07 14.22 13.65
C LEU A 403 -2.30 15.51 13.90
N LYS A 404 -1.98 15.84 15.15
CA LYS A 404 -1.28 17.09 15.53
C LYS A 404 -0.03 17.32 14.69
N GLU A 405 0.84 16.33 14.55
CA GLU A 405 2.06 16.47 13.76
C GLU A 405 1.76 16.61 12.26
N VAL A 406 0.81 15.83 11.73
CA VAL A 406 0.43 15.92 10.31
C VAL A 406 -0.14 17.31 9.98
N LEU A 407 -1.00 17.85 10.83
CA LEU A 407 -1.59 19.19 10.68
C LEU A 407 -0.52 20.28 10.81
N LEU A 408 0.42 20.12 11.73
CA LEU A 408 1.55 21.03 11.90
C LEU A 408 2.39 21.11 10.63
N ARG A 409 2.77 19.96 10.07
CA ARG A 409 3.53 19.90 8.81
C ARG A 409 2.75 20.47 7.63
N LYS A 410 1.43 20.24 7.58
CA LYS A 410 0.53 20.85 6.56
C LYS A 410 0.27 22.34 6.76
N SER A 411 0.72 22.94 7.85
CA SER A 411 0.63 24.39 8.11
C SER A 411 1.98 25.09 7.95
N ASP A 412 3.05 24.32 7.71
CA ASP A 412 4.41 24.81 7.63
C ASP A 412 4.80 25.20 6.19
N MET A 413 5.35 26.41 6.03
CA MET A 413 5.74 26.95 4.72
C MET A 413 6.94 26.21 4.11
N VAL A 414 7.75 25.54 4.93
CA VAL A 414 8.92 24.78 4.46
C VAL A 414 8.66 23.28 4.47
N SER A 415 9.42 22.57 3.62
CA SER A 415 9.42 21.09 3.60
C SER A 415 9.80 20.52 4.98
N GLY A 416 9.33 19.31 5.29
CA GLY A 416 9.63 18.63 6.55
C GLY A 416 11.13 18.46 6.76
N ALA A 417 11.86 18.07 5.71
CA ALA A 417 13.32 17.98 5.74
C ALA A 417 14.01 19.34 6.01
N CYS A 418 13.50 20.43 5.44
CA CYS A 418 14.04 21.78 5.66
C CYS A 418 13.73 22.28 7.08
N ARG A 419 12.52 22.01 7.60
CA ARG A 419 12.13 22.30 8.99
C ARG A 419 13.03 21.55 9.97
N ASN A 420 13.23 20.25 9.79
CA ASN A 420 14.10 19.45 10.65
C ASN A 420 15.54 19.97 10.63
N TYR A 421 16.04 20.41 9.47
CA TYR A 421 17.33 21.09 9.36
C TYR A 421 17.36 22.41 10.16
N LEU A 422 16.33 23.25 10.03
CA LEU A 422 16.24 24.53 10.74
C LEU A 422 16.24 24.34 12.26
N GLU A 423 15.48 23.37 12.77
CA GLU A 423 15.46 23.08 14.22
C GLU A 423 16.81 22.52 14.71
N LYS A 424 17.46 21.63 13.94
CA LYS A 424 18.83 21.17 14.23
C LYS A 424 19.84 22.33 14.22
N LEU A 425 19.70 23.28 13.29
CA LEU A 425 20.52 24.48 13.22
C LEU A 425 20.31 25.37 14.44
N LYS A 426 19.06 25.63 14.85
CA LYS A 426 18.74 26.40 16.05
C LYS A 426 19.32 25.78 17.30
N ALA A 427 19.17 24.46 17.47
CA ALA A 427 19.71 23.73 18.62
C ALA A 427 21.23 23.85 18.70
N TYR A 428 21.93 23.61 17.57
CA TYR A 428 23.38 23.76 17.49
C TYR A 428 23.83 25.19 17.82
N LEU A 429 23.15 26.22 17.31
CA LEU A 429 23.51 27.61 17.60
C LEU A 429 23.26 27.97 19.07
N LYS A 430 22.15 27.50 19.67
CA LYS A 430 21.90 27.68 21.11
C LYS A 430 22.99 27.04 21.96
N GLU A 431 23.39 25.81 21.66
CA GLU A 431 24.46 25.11 22.38
C GLU A 431 25.80 25.83 22.20
N ARG A 432 26.17 26.18 20.97
CA ARG A 432 27.40 26.90 20.64
C ARG A 432 27.47 28.26 21.34
N ASP A 433 26.39 29.03 21.31
CA ASP A 433 26.33 30.38 21.87
C ASP A 433 26.23 30.35 23.41
N SER A 434 25.87 29.21 24.00
CA SER A 434 25.87 28.99 25.46
C SER A 434 27.24 28.63 26.04
N LEU A 435 28.20 28.21 25.21
CA LEU A 435 29.56 27.86 25.63
C LEU A 435 30.42 29.14 25.81
N PRO A 436 31.29 29.21 26.84
CA PRO A 436 32.18 30.36 27.02
C PRO A 436 33.12 30.52 25.82
N PRO A 437 33.46 31.76 25.41
CA PRO A 437 34.19 32.00 24.17
C PRO A 437 35.60 31.40 24.22
N SER A 438 35.78 30.25 23.58
CA SER A 438 37.07 29.60 23.40
C SER A 438 37.78 30.17 22.17
N GLY A 439 38.37 31.37 22.31
CA GLY A 439 39.32 31.92 21.34
C GLY A 439 38.74 32.41 19.99
N GLU A 440 39.01 33.68 19.71
CA GLU A 440 38.75 34.47 18.50
C GLU A 440 37.29 34.79 18.08
N VAL A 441 36.97 36.06 18.34
CA VAL A 441 35.89 36.93 17.85
C VAL A 441 34.48 36.58 18.35
N PRO A 442 33.78 37.51 19.02
CA PRO A 442 32.35 37.36 19.28
C PRO A 442 31.63 37.35 17.93
N LYS A 443 31.25 36.15 17.46
CA LYS A 443 30.20 36.05 16.45
C LYS A 443 28.93 36.61 17.11
N ALA A 444 28.21 37.47 16.40
CA ALA A 444 26.89 37.89 16.85
C ALA A 444 26.06 36.63 17.18
N MET A 445 25.32 36.67 18.29
CA MET A 445 24.47 35.57 18.74
C MET A 445 23.53 35.16 17.59
N GLY A 446 23.48 33.87 17.27
CA GLY A 446 22.73 33.33 16.13
C GLY A 446 23.36 33.51 14.74
N ALA A 447 24.55 34.12 14.61
CA ALA A 447 25.24 34.25 13.33
C ALA A 447 26.10 33.03 12.97
N PHE A 448 26.08 32.61 11.70
CA PHE A 448 26.79 31.43 11.22
C PHE A 448 27.23 31.54 9.75
N THR A 449 28.09 30.61 9.31
CA THR A 449 28.54 30.50 7.92
C THR A 449 28.26 29.13 7.35
N ASN A 450 28.18 29.03 6.01
CA ASN A 450 28.00 27.74 5.34
C ASN A 450 29.12 26.74 5.65
N ALA A 451 30.35 27.20 5.80
CA ALA A 451 31.49 26.33 6.09
C ALA A 451 31.38 25.67 7.48
N GLU A 452 30.97 26.45 8.47
CA GLU A 452 30.75 25.99 9.84
C GLU A 452 29.66 24.92 9.90
N ILE A 453 28.47 25.24 9.38
CA ILE A 453 27.31 24.34 9.46
C ILE A 453 27.56 23.03 8.71
N ARG A 454 28.25 23.08 7.55
CA ARG A 454 28.64 21.85 6.84
C ARG A 454 29.56 20.95 7.65
N ARG A 455 30.50 21.54 8.39
CA ARG A 455 31.48 20.78 9.18
C ARG A 455 30.81 20.12 10.40
N ASN A 456 29.98 20.88 11.11
CA ASN A 456 29.41 20.43 12.38
C ASN A 456 28.14 19.58 12.20
N LEU A 457 27.24 19.96 11.28
CA LEU A 457 26.02 19.19 11.00
C LEU A 457 26.21 18.11 9.90
N ARG A 458 27.41 18.01 9.31
CA ARG A 458 27.76 17.02 8.27
C ARG A 458 26.83 17.02 7.03
N ILE A 459 26.38 18.20 6.61
CA ILE A 459 25.45 18.34 5.48
C ILE A 459 26.20 18.54 4.15
N LYS A 460 25.75 17.85 3.10
CA LYS A 460 26.28 18.04 1.73
C LYS A 460 26.07 19.48 1.27
N GLY A 461 27.06 20.05 0.58
CA GLY A 461 27.04 21.47 0.20
C GLY A 461 25.87 21.87 -0.72
N THR A 462 25.44 20.97 -1.61
CA THR A 462 24.27 21.18 -2.49
C THR A 462 22.98 21.23 -1.70
N THR A 463 22.78 20.28 -0.78
CA THR A 463 21.62 20.21 0.11
C THR A 463 21.52 21.45 1.00
N LEU A 464 22.63 21.87 1.62
CA LEU A 464 22.65 23.07 2.47
C LEU A 464 22.25 24.32 1.68
N ARG A 465 22.80 24.50 0.47
CA ARG A 465 22.45 25.64 -0.39
C ARG A 465 20.96 25.65 -0.72
N ARG A 466 20.38 24.48 -1.04
CA ARG A 466 18.93 24.37 -1.32
C ARG A 466 18.09 24.78 -0.11
N TYR A 467 18.42 24.29 1.09
CA TYR A 467 17.72 24.69 2.32
C TYR A 467 17.86 26.19 2.57
N HIS A 468 19.06 26.75 2.47
CA HIS A 468 19.27 28.18 2.69
C HIS A 468 18.51 29.04 1.68
N THR A 469 18.47 28.65 0.41
CA THR A 469 17.67 29.36 -0.59
C THR A 469 16.19 29.42 -0.19
N GLN A 470 15.63 28.29 0.26
CA GLN A 470 14.25 28.24 0.75
C GLN A 470 14.06 29.08 2.02
N LEU A 471 14.91 28.91 3.02
CA LEU A 471 14.83 29.63 4.29
C LEU A 471 15.00 31.15 4.15
N ILE A 472 15.78 31.60 3.17
CA ILE A 472 15.89 33.04 2.85
C ILE A 472 14.63 33.54 2.16
N ALA A 473 14.08 32.77 1.22
CA ALA A 473 12.85 33.14 0.51
C ALA A 473 11.67 33.28 1.47
N ASP A 474 11.57 32.39 2.46
CA ASP A 474 10.50 32.37 3.46
C ASP A 474 10.85 33.17 4.74
N ASN A 475 11.95 33.93 4.73
CA ASN A 475 12.39 34.83 5.81
C ASN A 475 12.66 34.15 7.18
N TYR A 476 13.09 32.89 7.19
CA TYR A 476 13.57 32.19 8.40
C TYR A 476 15.03 32.52 8.73
N ILE A 477 15.84 32.78 7.70
CA ILE A 477 17.23 33.23 7.86
C ILE A 477 17.49 34.47 6.99
N LYS A 478 18.28 35.40 7.50
CA LYS A 478 18.70 36.60 6.76
C LYS A 478 20.20 36.56 6.48
N LYS A 479 20.61 37.26 5.43
CA LYS A 479 22.01 37.37 5.00
C LYS A 479 22.57 38.73 5.41
N THR A 480 23.51 38.75 6.36
CA THR A 480 23.91 39.98 7.06
C THR A 480 25.10 40.69 6.42
N THR A 481 26.10 39.97 5.87
CA THR A 481 27.27 40.59 5.20
C THR A 481 27.81 39.79 4.02
N ASN A 482 28.36 40.51 3.03
CA ASN A 482 29.04 39.98 1.86
C ASN A 482 30.53 40.34 1.91
N ASN A 483 31.33 39.59 2.67
CA ASN A 483 32.77 39.80 2.68
C ASN A 483 33.42 38.91 1.61
N LYS A 484 33.96 39.52 0.54
CA LYS A 484 34.56 38.83 -0.63
C LYS A 484 35.61 37.77 -0.24
N TYR A 485 36.22 37.90 0.94
CA TYR A 485 37.27 36.99 1.43
C TYR A 485 36.81 35.97 2.49
N LYS A 486 35.70 36.20 3.20
CA LYS A 486 35.25 35.35 4.34
C LYS A 486 33.94 34.59 4.09
N GLY A 487 33.32 34.77 2.92
CA GLY A 487 32.05 34.13 2.56
C GLY A 487 30.83 34.82 3.17
N TYR A 488 29.64 34.29 2.86
CA TYR A 488 28.38 34.84 3.36
C TYR A 488 28.14 34.46 4.83
N ILE A 489 27.72 35.45 5.62
CA ILE A 489 27.25 35.28 7.00
C ILE A 489 25.73 35.34 7.02
N TYR A 490 25.12 34.38 7.72
CA TYR A 490 23.68 34.23 7.89
C TYR A 490 23.31 34.34 9.36
N GLU A 491 22.06 34.69 9.64
CA GLU A 491 21.51 34.84 10.98
C GLU A 491 20.06 34.32 10.99
N ILE A 492 19.64 33.69 12.08
CA ILE A 492 18.25 33.24 12.27
C ILE A 492 17.37 34.44 12.60
N VAL A 493 16.19 34.52 11.96
CA VAL A 493 15.24 35.64 12.16
C VAL A 493 14.42 35.45 13.43
N SER A 494 13.89 34.25 13.66
CA SER A 494 13.15 33.89 14.88
C SER A 494 13.48 32.47 15.32
N TYR A 495 13.54 32.26 16.64
CA TYR A 495 13.72 30.95 17.27
C TYR A 495 12.40 30.34 17.77
N GLU A 496 11.32 31.13 17.84
CA GLU A 496 10.05 30.80 18.51
C GLU A 496 8.90 30.58 17.52
N GLU A 497 9.11 30.79 16.23
CA GLU A 497 8.07 30.73 15.20
C GLU A 497 7.45 29.33 15.03
N TYR A 498 8.23 28.27 15.23
CA TYR A 498 7.70 26.90 15.17
C TYR A 498 6.89 26.55 16.41
N THR A 499 7.32 27.02 17.59
CA THR A 499 6.58 26.85 18.85
C THR A 499 5.27 27.64 18.83
N GLU A 500 5.27 28.86 18.30
CA GLU A 500 4.04 29.64 18.09
C GLU A 500 3.06 28.92 17.16
N LEU A 501 3.54 28.34 16.05
CA LEU A 501 2.71 27.57 15.14
C LEU A 501 2.11 26.33 15.83
N GLN A 502 2.92 25.63 16.64
CA GLN A 502 2.46 24.49 17.43
C GLN A 502 1.37 24.90 18.43
N GLU A 503 1.55 25.99 19.16
CA GLU A 503 0.57 26.51 20.11
C GLU A 503 -0.73 26.90 19.41
N GLN A 504 -0.66 27.59 18.27
CA GLN A 504 -1.86 27.96 17.50
C GLN A 504 -2.68 26.74 17.09
N ILE A 505 -2.02 25.65 16.65
CA ILE A 505 -2.70 24.42 16.26
C ILE A 505 -3.29 23.71 17.49
N ASN A 506 -2.54 23.63 18.60
CA ASN A 506 -3.03 23.01 19.83
C ASN A 506 -4.25 23.73 20.37
N ASN A 507 -4.17 25.05 20.48
CA ASN A 507 -5.27 25.89 20.96
C ASN A 507 -6.52 25.72 20.09
N ALA A 508 -6.37 25.64 18.76
CA ALA A 508 -7.50 25.40 17.87
C ALA A 508 -8.16 24.03 18.09
N LEU A 509 -7.36 22.96 18.24
CA LEU A 509 -7.87 21.60 18.48
C LEU A 509 -8.51 21.47 19.87
N GLU A 510 -7.91 22.06 20.90
CA GLU A 510 -8.42 22.07 22.28
C GLU A 510 -9.71 22.90 22.39
N ASN A 511 -9.76 24.08 21.77
CA ASN A 511 -10.95 24.92 21.77
C ASN A 511 -12.16 24.21 21.14
N CYS A 512 -11.94 23.41 20.09
CA CYS A 512 -12.99 22.59 19.50
C CYS A 512 -13.55 21.58 20.52
N ILE A 513 -12.67 20.89 21.25
CA ILE A 513 -13.05 19.94 22.29
C ILE A 513 -13.84 20.63 23.40
N THR A 514 -13.33 21.73 23.94
CA THR A 514 -13.98 22.48 25.03
C THR A 514 -15.37 22.96 24.62
N THR A 515 -15.53 23.42 23.37
CA THR A 515 -16.83 23.88 22.86
C THR A 515 -17.84 22.73 22.77
N MET A 516 -17.40 21.53 22.39
CA MET A 516 -18.25 20.34 22.33
C MET A 516 -18.65 19.85 23.73
N GLU A 517 -17.72 19.88 24.70
CA GLU A 517 -18.00 19.49 26.08
C GLU A 517 -19.01 20.43 26.75
N VAL A 518 -19.02 21.72 26.40
CA VAL A 518 -20.00 22.70 26.90
C VAL A 518 -21.37 22.56 26.21
N SER A 519 -21.42 21.95 25.03
CA SER A 519 -22.65 21.78 24.24
C SER A 519 -23.41 20.49 24.55
N GLN A 520 -22.84 19.60 25.37
CA GLN A 520 -23.50 18.41 25.94
C GLN A 520 -24.20 18.73 27.25
#